data_AF-A0A821PLS8-F1
#
_entry.id   AF-A0A821PLS8-F1
#
_cell.length_a   1.000
_cell.length_b   1.000
_cell.length_c   1.000
_cell.angle_alpha   90.00
_cell.angle_beta   90.00
_cell.angle_gamma   90.00
#
_symmetry.space_group_name_H-M   'P 1'
#
loop_
_entity.id
_entity.type
_entity.pdbx_description
1 polymer ?
#
loop_
_entity_poly.entity_id
_entity_poly.type
_entity_poly.pdbx_seq_one_letter_code
_entity_poly.pdbx_strand_id
1 'polypeptide(L)'
;DNKEVKDKLGQVKYSSRFSVGLFYPPSITNLNIPWRIYYVDKNENDCLRYLAIDNVKRNKNEPPFSLIAHTNIEFGAKYAEADKAIIGEQIKENIFQFLPKLPRDISNTKYHKWKYSQVIQSYPDKPGYVLLNEHPLLVLAGDSFAAESSFEACIEAAIETVKKISGLFK
;
A
#
# COMPACT_ATOMS: atom_id res chain seq x y z
N ASP A 1 -28.29 -11.40 -16.06
CA ASP A 1 -28.21 -9.92 -16.09
C ASP A 1 -27.19 -9.51 -15.04
N ASN A 2 -26.11 -8.83 -15.43
CA ASN A 2 -24.99 -8.48 -14.55
C ASN A 2 -25.19 -7.13 -13.83
N LYS A 3 -26.40 -6.55 -13.88
CA LYS A 3 -26.72 -5.29 -13.20
C LYS A 3 -26.43 -5.33 -11.70
N GLU A 4 -26.86 -6.38 -11.01
CA GLU A 4 -26.62 -6.52 -9.57
C GLU A 4 -25.11 -6.59 -9.25
N VAL A 5 -24.35 -7.37 -10.02
CA VAL A 5 -22.90 -7.46 -9.85
C VAL A 5 -22.24 -6.10 -10.07
N LYS A 6 -22.67 -5.35 -11.09
CA LYS A 6 -22.18 -3.99 -11.35
C LYS A 6 -22.48 -3.05 -10.17
N ASP A 7 -23.69 -3.10 -9.63
CA ASP A 7 -24.10 -2.26 -8.50
C ASP A 7 -23.30 -2.60 -7.22
N LYS A 8 -23.00 -3.89 -7.00
CA LYS A 8 -22.15 -4.35 -5.91
C LYS A 8 -20.68 -3.95 -6.11
N LEU A 9 -20.15 -4.03 -7.33
CA LEU A 9 -18.80 -3.56 -7.66
C LEU A 9 -18.67 -2.05 -7.47
N GLY A 10 -19.69 -1.27 -7.80
CA GLY A 10 -19.71 0.19 -7.60
C GLY A 10 -19.63 0.63 -6.14
N GLN A 11 -19.90 -0.26 -5.18
CA GLN A 11 -19.79 0.00 -3.76
C GLN A 11 -18.38 -0.24 -3.20
N VAL A 12 -17.51 -0.91 -3.96
CA VAL A 12 -16.15 -1.19 -3.52
C VAL A 12 -15.36 0.11 -3.42
N LYS A 13 -14.71 0.33 -2.28
CA LYS A 13 -13.89 1.52 -2.02
C LYS A 13 -12.50 1.13 -1.57
N TYR A 14 -11.54 1.92 -2.02
CA TYR A 14 -10.14 1.78 -1.63
C TYR A 14 -9.67 3.07 -0.96
N SER A 15 -8.73 2.90 -0.03
CA SER A 15 -7.91 3.98 0.48
C SER A 15 -6.92 4.46 -0.58
N SER A 16 -6.52 5.72 -0.49
CA SER A 16 -5.34 6.23 -1.19
C SER A 16 -4.22 6.46 -0.19
N ARG A 17 -2.97 6.23 -0.61
CA ARG A 17 -1.77 6.53 0.18
C ARG A 17 -0.64 7.04 -0.71
N PHE A 18 0.20 7.87 -0.15
CA PHE A 18 1.50 8.21 -0.71
C PHE A 18 2.62 7.48 0.02
N SER A 19 3.69 7.17 -0.71
CA SER A 19 4.94 6.67 -0.14
C SER A 19 6.15 7.41 -0.69
N VAL A 20 7.12 7.68 0.18
CA VAL A 20 8.39 8.33 -0.15
C VAL A 20 9.54 7.40 0.22
N GLY A 21 10.36 7.05 -0.76
CA GLY A 21 11.60 6.31 -0.57
C GLY A 21 12.81 7.24 -0.65
N LEU A 22 13.59 7.33 0.42
CA LEU A 22 14.86 8.06 0.49
C LEU A 22 16.01 7.06 0.37
N PHE A 23 16.92 7.27 -0.58
CA PHE A 23 18.10 6.43 -0.80
C PHE A 23 19.37 7.21 -0.48
N TYR A 24 20.18 6.69 0.43
CA TYR A 24 21.37 7.36 0.93
C TYR A 24 22.64 6.89 0.21
N PRO A 25 23.65 7.77 0.06
CA PRO A 25 24.93 7.35 -0.48
C PRO A 25 25.66 6.41 0.49
N PRO A 26 26.62 5.57 0.01
CA PRO A 26 27.41 4.69 0.87
C PRO A 26 28.20 5.40 1.97
N SER A 27 28.49 6.70 1.81
CA SER A 27 29.14 7.54 2.82
C SER A 27 28.29 7.73 4.09
N ILE A 28 26.97 7.56 4.00
CA ILE A 28 26.08 7.62 5.16
C ILE A 28 26.05 6.25 5.82
N THR A 29 26.83 6.10 6.88
CA THR A 29 26.98 4.84 7.64
C THR A 29 26.01 4.71 8.81
N ASN A 30 25.25 5.74 9.13
CA ASN A 30 24.25 5.73 10.19
C ASN A 30 23.11 6.74 9.89
N LEU A 31 21.85 6.31 10.06
CA LEU A 31 20.67 7.17 9.89
C LEU A 31 20.20 7.85 11.18
N ASN A 32 20.85 7.58 12.32
CA ASN A 32 20.47 8.06 13.65
C ASN A 32 19.05 7.64 14.08
N ILE A 33 18.62 6.45 13.66
CA ILE A 33 17.31 5.86 13.96
C ILE A 33 17.51 4.59 14.81
N PRO A 34 16.87 4.47 15.99
CA PRO A 34 17.06 3.31 16.88
C PRO A 34 16.19 2.09 16.51
N TRP A 35 15.28 2.23 15.55
CA TRP A 35 14.32 1.20 15.15
C TRP A 35 14.48 0.78 13.69
N ARG A 36 13.99 -0.43 13.37
CA ARG A 36 13.97 -0.95 11.98
C ARG A 36 12.69 -0.57 11.25
N ILE A 37 11.59 -0.61 11.97
CA ILE A 37 10.23 -0.28 11.55
C ILE A 37 9.61 0.56 12.66
N TYR A 38 8.83 1.58 12.28
CA TYR A 38 8.08 2.42 13.20
C TYR A 38 6.71 2.72 12.65
N TYR A 39 5.68 2.45 13.45
CA TYR A 39 4.31 2.87 13.15
C TYR A 39 4.06 4.18 13.88
N VAL A 40 3.81 5.22 13.12
CA VAL A 40 3.58 6.57 13.65
C VAL A 40 2.13 6.66 14.11
N ASP A 41 1.94 7.06 15.37
CA ASP A 41 0.62 7.34 15.92
C ASP A 41 0.10 8.69 15.40
N LYS A 42 -1.22 8.81 15.32
CA LYS A 42 -1.87 10.04 14.84
C LYS A 42 -1.52 11.25 15.71
N ASN A 43 -1.30 11.05 17.00
CA ASN A 43 -0.92 12.14 17.91
C ASN A 43 0.54 12.60 17.72
N GLU A 44 1.38 11.81 17.04
CA GLU A 44 2.77 12.15 16.75
C GLU A 44 2.92 12.89 15.41
N ASN A 45 2.11 12.53 14.42
CA ASN A 45 2.19 13.11 13.08
C ASN A 45 0.88 12.92 12.28
N ASP A 46 0.34 14.02 11.74
CA ASP A 46 -0.89 14.02 10.94
C ASP A 46 -0.73 13.53 9.49
N CYS A 47 0.49 13.24 9.05
CA CYS A 47 0.82 12.82 7.69
C CYS A 47 1.30 11.36 7.63
N LEU A 48 2.28 11.00 8.44
CA LEU A 48 2.98 9.73 8.39
C LEU A 48 2.21 8.63 9.15
N ARG A 49 2.33 7.39 8.69
CA ARG A 49 1.78 6.21 9.38
C ARG A 49 2.80 5.10 9.58
N TYR A 50 3.73 4.95 8.66
CA TYR A 50 4.70 3.87 8.68
C TYR A 50 6.03 4.36 8.15
N LEU A 51 7.10 4.00 8.86
CA LEU A 51 8.48 4.24 8.48
C LEU A 51 9.24 2.93 8.60
N ALA A 52 10.19 2.68 7.68
CA ALA A 52 11.11 1.57 7.84
C ALA A 52 12.43 1.82 7.15
N ILE A 53 13.51 1.36 7.77
CA ILE A 53 14.82 1.27 7.12
C ILE A 53 14.79 0.00 6.26
N ASP A 54 14.63 0.17 4.96
CA ASP A 54 14.14 -0.85 4.03
C ASP A 54 15.16 -1.99 3.80
N ASN A 55 16.46 -1.72 3.85
CA ASN A 55 17.49 -2.77 3.87
C ASN A 55 17.56 -3.48 5.23
N VAL A 56 17.53 -2.74 6.34
CA VAL A 56 17.60 -3.28 7.71
C VAL A 56 16.40 -4.18 8.02
N LYS A 57 15.18 -3.82 7.62
CA LYS A 57 14.00 -4.68 7.80
C LYS A 57 14.09 -6.00 7.02
N ARG A 58 14.94 -6.05 5.98
CA ARG A 58 15.24 -7.24 5.17
C ARG A 58 16.52 -7.95 5.64
N ASN A 59 16.93 -7.71 6.88
CA ASN A 59 18.12 -8.27 7.51
C ASN A 59 19.43 -7.94 6.77
N LYS A 60 19.49 -6.76 6.12
CA LYS A 60 20.72 -6.20 5.53
C LYS A 60 21.10 -4.93 6.28
N ASN A 61 21.89 -5.08 7.35
CA ASN A 61 22.20 -4.01 8.31
C ASN A 61 23.45 -3.20 7.94
N GLU A 62 23.67 -2.97 6.65
CA GLU A 62 24.85 -2.27 6.14
C GLU A 62 24.45 -1.25 5.07
N PRO A 63 25.24 -0.18 4.89
CA PRO A 63 25.05 0.77 3.80
C PRO A 63 25.11 0.11 2.41
N PRO A 64 24.53 0.73 1.37
CA PRO A 64 23.74 1.96 1.43
C PRO A 64 22.38 1.73 2.11
N PHE A 65 21.98 2.68 2.96
CA PHE A 65 20.67 2.63 3.61
C PHE A 65 19.58 3.22 2.72
N SER A 66 18.35 2.77 2.95
CA SER A 66 17.16 3.43 2.43
C SER A 66 16.06 3.50 3.48
N LEU A 67 15.32 4.61 3.50
CA LEU A 67 14.15 4.82 4.35
C LEU A 67 12.89 4.85 3.47
N ILE A 68 11.89 4.05 3.80
CA ILE A 68 10.57 4.13 3.19
C ILE A 68 9.59 4.72 4.20
N ALA A 69 8.80 5.68 3.75
CA ALA A 69 7.71 6.27 4.51
C ALA A 69 6.38 6.05 3.78
N HIS A 70 5.32 5.73 4.51
CA HIS A 70 3.95 5.74 4.03
C HIS A 70 3.10 6.69 4.86
N THR A 71 2.21 7.39 4.17
CA THR A 71 1.23 8.29 4.78
C THR A 71 0.05 7.54 5.39
N ASN A 72 -0.68 8.17 6.31
CA ASN A 72 -1.98 7.70 6.78
C ASN A 72 -3.07 7.82 5.69
N ILE A 73 -4.25 7.23 5.94
CA ILE A 73 -5.32 7.19 4.93
C ILE A 73 -5.98 8.56 4.77
N GLU A 74 -6.04 9.36 5.83
CA GLU A 74 -6.66 10.68 5.83
C GLU A 74 -5.87 11.67 4.96
N PHE A 75 -4.54 11.68 5.10
CA PHE A 75 -3.64 12.46 4.25
C PHE A 75 -3.73 11.99 2.79
N GLY A 76 -3.70 10.68 2.57
CA GLY A 76 -3.83 10.12 1.23
C GLY A 76 -5.17 10.47 0.55
N ALA A 77 -6.27 10.45 1.29
CA ALA A 77 -7.58 10.86 0.81
C ALA A 77 -7.63 12.36 0.48
N LYS A 78 -7.08 13.21 1.36
CA LYS A 78 -7.03 14.68 1.15
C LYS A 78 -6.34 15.07 -0.16
N TYR A 79 -5.31 14.33 -0.56
CA TYR A 79 -4.50 14.62 -1.74
C TYR A 79 -4.70 13.58 -2.87
N ALA A 80 -5.82 12.84 -2.86
CA ALA A 80 -6.07 11.71 -3.76
C ALA A 80 -6.04 12.06 -5.26
N GLU A 81 -6.22 13.32 -5.64
CA GLU A 81 -6.13 13.79 -7.04
C GLU A 81 -4.94 14.74 -7.29
N ALA A 82 -4.14 15.03 -6.27
CA ALA A 82 -2.97 15.89 -6.41
C ALA A 82 -1.80 15.19 -7.12
N ASP A 83 -0.90 16.00 -7.68
CA ASP A 83 0.34 15.53 -8.31
C ASP A 83 1.28 14.88 -7.28
N LYS A 84 1.82 13.71 -7.64
CA LYS A 84 2.63 12.91 -6.72
C LYS A 84 4.00 13.53 -6.40
N ALA A 85 4.58 14.32 -7.30
CA ALA A 85 5.87 14.94 -7.07
C ALA A 85 5.73 16.11 -6.09
N ILE A 86 4.70 16.94 -6.26
CA ILE A 86 4.40 18.05 -5.34
C ILE A 86 4.14 17.52 -3.92
N ILE A 87 3.25 16.53 -3.79
CA ILE A 87 2.92 15.95 -2.48
C ILE A 87 4.08 15.14 -1.91
N GLY A 88 4.84 14.45 -2.77
CA GLY A 88 6.04 13.71 -2.38
C GLY A 88 7.09 14.59 -1.71
N GLU A 89 7.33 15.79 -2.23
CA GLU A 89 8.27 16.75 -1.62
C GLU A 89 7.77 17.25 -0.26
N GLN A 90 6.47 17.53 -0.13
CA GLN A 90 5.88 17.93 1.17
C GLN A 90 6.02 16.82 2.22
N ILE A 91 5.79 15.56 1.83
CA ILE A 91 5.97 14.41 2.72
C ILE A 91 7.45 14.26 3.09
N LYS A 92 8.36 14.44 2.12
CA LYS A 92 9.82 14.40 2.38
C LYS A 92 10.24 15.43 3.43
N GLU A 93 9.79 16.68 3.31
CA GLU A 93 10.09 17.68 4.34
C GLU A 93 9.44 17.34 5.69
N ASN A 94 8.22 16.79 5.69
CA ASN A 94 7.59 16.30 6.92
C ASN A 94 8.40 15.17 7.58
N ILE A 95 9.02 14.26 6.81
CA ILE A 95 9.92 13.22 7.34
C ILE A 95 11.11 13.86 8.06
N PHE A 96 11.76 14.88 7.47
CA PHE A 96 12.90 15.53 8.10
C PHE A 96 12.51 16.38 9.32
N GLN A 97 11.30 16.93 9.34
CA GLN A 97 10.76 17.60 10.53
C GLN A 97 10.50 16.59 11.66
N PHE A 98 9.94 15.42 11.31
CA PHE A 98 9.64 14.35 12.26
C PHE A 98 10.91 13.66 12.79
N LEU A 99 11.94 13.53 11.94
CA LEU A 99 13.22 12.92 12.26
C LEU A 99 14.36 13.95 12.07
N PRO A 100 14.54 14.93 12.99
CA PRO A 100 15.45 16.06 12.79
C PRO A 100 16.94 15.67 12.72
N LYS A 101 17.30 14.46 13.18
CA LYS A 101 18.67 13.92 13.12
C LYS A 101 18.93 13.05 11.88
N LEU A 102 17.92 12.87 11.03
CA LEU A 102 18.06 12.11 9.79
C LEU A 102 18.97 12.87 8.82
N PRO A 103 20.00 12.24 8.22
CA PRO A 103 20.86 12.90 7.25
C PRO A 103 20.05 13.45 6.06
N ARG A 104 20.40 14.63 5.56
CA ARG A 104 19.74 15.24 4.39
C ARG A 104 20.47 14.97 3.07
N ASP A 105 21.66 14.37 3.11
CA ASP A 105 22.38 13.95 1.91
C ASP A 105 21.74 12.68 1.34
N ILE A 106 20.90 12.87 0.32
CA ILE A 106 20.09 11.84 -0.34
C ILE A 106 20.58 11.68 -1.77
N SER A 107 21.02 10.47 -2.16
CA SER A 107 21.42 10.18 -3.54
C SER A 107 20.24 10.12 -4.49
N ASN A 108 19.09 9.63 -4.03
CA ASN A 108 17.87 9.58 -4.84
C ASN A 108 16.62 9.57 -3.97
N THR A 109 15.53 10.13 -4.49
CA THR A 109 14.21 10.08 -3.86
C THR A 109 13.19 9.51 -4.83
N LYS A 110 12.33 8.60 -4.34
CA LYS A 110 11.22 8.05 -5.11
C LYS A 110 9.88 8.41 -4.48
N TYR A 111 9.05 9.10 -5.25
CA TYR A 111 7.66 9.39 -4.89
C TYR A 111 6.71 8.42 -5.58
N HIS A 112 5.79 7.85 -4.80
CA HIS A 112 4.77 6.97 -5.33
C HIS A 112 3.40 7.24 -4.69
N LYS A 113 2.35 7.09 -5.49
CA LYS A 113 0.97 7.29 -5.10
C LYS A 113 0.18 6.01 -5.39
N TRP A 114 -0.24 5.36 -4.33
CA TRP A 114 -1.18 4.25 -4.37
C TRP A 114 -2.59 4.82 -4.40
N LYS A 115 -3.14 5.03 -5.62
CA LYS A 115 -4.53 5.54 -5.76
C LYS A 115 -5.53 4.56 -5.15
N TYR A 116 -5.32 3.26 -5.38
CA TYR A 116 -6.08 2.17 -4.78
C TYR A 116 -5.11 1.34 -3.93
N SER A 117 -4.88 1.77 -2.69
CA SER A 117 -3.86 1.19 -1.81
C SER A 117 -4.35 -0.06 -1.09
N GLN A 118 -5.50 0.02 -0.43
CA GLN A 118 -6.11 -1.07 0.34
C GLN A 118 -7.62 -0.91 0.31
N VAL A 119 -8.34 -2.02 0.25
CA VAL A 119 -9.82 -2.03 0.31
C VAL A 119 -10.29 -1.52 1.67
N ILE A 120 -11.14 -0.50 1.66
CA ILE A 120 -11.88 0.01 2.84
C ILE A 120 -13.27 -0.61 2.88
N GLN A 121 -13.90 -0.76 1.72
CA GLN A 121 -15.21 -1.37 1.56
C GLN A 121 -15.10 -2.45 0.49
N SER A 122 -15.14 -3.71 0.92
CA SER A 122 -15.06 -4.87 0.02
C SER A 122 -16.37 -5.08 -0.73
N TYR A 123 -16.32 -5.95 -1.74
CA TYR A 123 -17.50 -6.50 -2.37
C TYR A 123 -18.36 -7.22 -1.31
N PRO A 124 -19.70 -7.08 -1.33
CA PRO A 124 -20.59 -7.73 -0.38
C PRO A 124 -20.32 -9.23 -0.25
N ASP A 125 -20.43 -9.75 0.96
CA ASP A 125 -20.24 -11.16 1.30
C ASP A 125 -18.83 -11.73 1.10
N LYS A 126 -17.91 -10.96 0.50
CA LYS A 126 -16.49 -11.31 0.30
C LYS A 126 -16.28 -12.74 -0.22
N PRO A 127 -16.87 -13.09 -1.37
CA PRO A 127 -16.92 -14.47 -1.88
C PRO A 127 -15.58 -15.03 -2.38
N GLY A 128 -14.49 -14.27 -2.33
CA GLY A 128 -13.21 -14.58 -2.97
C GLY A 128 -13.18 -14.33 -4.48
N TYR A 129 -14.32 -14.46 -5.16
CA TYR A 129 -14.46 -14.26 -6.60
C TYR A 129 -15.88 -13.85 -7.01
N VAL A 130 -16.04 -13.36 -8.23
CA VAL A 130 -17.35 -13.20 -8.87
C VAL A 130 -17.30 -13.76 -10.29
N LEU A 131 -18.15 -14.75 -10.57
CA LEU A 131 -18.32 -15.32 -11.91
C LEU A 131 -19.27 -14.44 -12.73
N LEU A 132 -18.77 -13.80 -13.78
CA LEU A 132 -19.56 -12.95 -14.67
C LEU A 132 -20.17 -13.71 -15.83
N ASN A 133 -19.49 -14.76 -16.28
CA ASN A 133 -19.93 -15.61 -17.38
C ASN A 133 -19.23 -16.98 -17.32
N GLU A 134 -19.94 -18.04 -17.69
CA GLU A 134 -19.36 -19.40 -17.77
C GLU A 134 -18.79 -19.70 -19.16
N HIS A 135 -19.42 -19.17 -20.23
CA HIS A 135 -19.01 -19.42 -21.62
C HIS A 135 -19.15 -18.17 -22.51
N PRO A 136 -18.03 -17.54 -22.96
CA PRO A 136 -16.67 -17.78 -22.51
C PRO A 136 -16.48 -17.45 -21.02
N LEU A 137 -15.65 -18.23 -20.33
CA LEU A 137 -15.41 -18.09 -18.90
C LEU A 137 -14.85 -16.70 -18.57
N LEU A 138 -15.51 -15.99 -17.65
CA LEU A 138 -15.07 -14.70 -17.13
C LEU A 138 -15.30 -14.64 -15.62
N VAL A 139 -14.21 -14.51 -14.86
CA VAL A 139 -14.21 -14.44 -13.40
C VAL A 139 -13.44 -13.21 -12.95
N LEU A 140 -13.97 -12.51 -11.95
CA LEU A 140 -13.29 -11.45 -11.21
C LEU A 140 -12.73 -12.03 -9.92
N ALA A 141 -11.49 -11.68 -9.59
CA ALA A 141 -10.82 -12.07 -8.35
C ALA A 141 -9.88 -10.94 -7.89
N GLY A 142 -9.44 -11.00 -6.64
CA GLY A 142 -8.56 -10.01 -6.04
C GLY A 142 -8.99 -9.61 -4.63
N ASP A 143 -8.26 -8.67 -4.05
CA ASP A 143 -8.42 -8.24 -2.65
C ASP A 143 -9.81 -7.68 -2.33
N SER A 144 -10.49 -7.08 -3.31
CA SER A 144 -11.87 -6.59 -3.19
C SER A 144 -12.89 -7.66 -2.87
N PHE A 145 -12.60 -8.92 -3.22
CA PHE A 145 -13.49 -10.05 -2.95
C PHE A 145 -12.99 -10.87 -1.76
N ALA A 146 -11.80 -10.58 -1.22
CA ALA A 146 -11.22 -11.26 -0.09
C ALA A 146 -11.76 -10.74 1.25
N ALA A 147 -11.51 -11.48 2.33
CA ALA A 147 -11.93 -11.13 3.70
C ALA A 147 -11.38 -9.75 4.13
N GLU A 148 -10.14 -9.46 3.74
CA GLU A 148 -9.40 -8.23 4.01
C GLU A 148 -8.36 -7.98 2.90
N SER A 149 -7.78 -6.77 2.88
CA SER A 149 -6.73 -6.39 1.94
C SER A 149 -5.34 -6.75 2.50
N SER A 150 -5.09 -8.05 2.64
CA SER A 150 -3.83 -8.65 3.10
C SER A 150 -3.28 -9.67 2.09
N PHE A 151 -2.04 -10.11 2.28
CA PHE A 151 -1.42 -11.08 1.38
C PHE A 151 -2.10 -12.46 1.50
N GLU A 152 -2.34 -12.90 2.73
CA GLU A 152 -2.97 -14.17 3.06
C GLU A 152 -4.40 -14.23 2.51
N ALA A 153 -5.21 -13.19 2.71
CA ALA A 153 -6.57 -13.14 2.20
C ALA A 153 -6.63 -13.14 0.67
N CYS A 154 -5.63 -12.53 -0.01
CA CYS A 154 -5.50 -12.65 -1.46
C CYS A 154 -5.23 -14.09 -1.91
N ILE A 155 -4.41 -14.84 -1.17
CA ILE A 155 -4.15 -16.26 -1.46
C ILE A 155 -5.42 -17.08 -1.30
N GLU A 156 -6.15 -16.89 -0.20
CA GLU A 156 -7.41 -17.60 0.06
C GLU A 156 -8.43 -17.32 -1.05
N ALA A 157 -8.62 -16.06 -1.42
CA ALA A 157 -9.49 -15.67 -2.52
C ALA A 157 -9.08 -16.31 -3.86
N ALA A 158 -7.77 -16.39 -4.14
CA ALA A 158 -7.25 -17.06 -5.33
C ALA A 158 -7.53 -18.57 -5.32
N ILE A 159 -7.39 -19.23 -4.17
CA ILE A 159 -7.71 -20.65 -4.01
C ILE A 159 -9.20 -20.91 -4.26
N GLU A 160 -10.08 -20.10 -3.69
CA GLU A 160 -11.54 -20.21 -3.92
C GLU A 160 -11.92 -19.96 -5.38
N THR A 161 -11.26 -19.00 -6.02
CA THR A 161 -11.39 -18.74 -7.46
C THR A 161 -11.06 -19.98 -8.27
N VAL A 162 -9.90 -20.61 -8.01
CA VAL A 162 -9.46 -21.82 -8.74
C VAL A 162 -10.41 -22.98 -8.50
N LYS A 163 -10.86 -23.22 -7.26
CA LYS A 163 -11.83 -24.27 -6.94
C LYS A 163 -13.12 -24.12 -7.76
N LYS A 164 -13.66 -22.90 -7.85
CA LYS A 164 -14.85 -22.64 -8.68
C LYS A 164 -14.59 -22.95 -10.15
N ILE A 165 -13.49 -22.44 -10.70
CA ILE A 165 -13.15 -22.63 -12.12
C ILE A 165 -12.96 -24.11 -12.43
N SER A 166 -12.20 -24.85 -11.63
CA SER A 166 -11.98 -26.29 -11.82
C SER A 166 -13.25 -27.11 -11.71
N GLY A 167 -14.26 -26.64 -10.97
CA GLY A 167 -15.57 -27.28 -10.89
C GLY A 167 -16.43 -27.12 -12.15
N LEU A 168 -16.14 -26.15 -13.01
CA LEU A 168 -16.90 -25.90 -14.26
C LEU A 168 -16.44 -26.77 -15.44
N PHE A 169 -15.28 -27.42 -15.33
CA PHE A 169 -14.71 -28.28 -16.38
C PHE A 169 -14.83 -29.79 -16.08
N LYS A 170 -15.56 -30.16 -15.03
CA LYS A 170 -15.90 -31.54 -14.70
C LYS A 170 -17.29 -31.87 -15.21
#